data_AF-A0A6P1CJT1-F1
#
_entry.id   AF-A0A6P1CJT1-F1
#
_cell.length_a   1.000
_cell.length_b   1.000
_cell.length_c   1.000
_cell.angle_alpha   90.00
_cell.angle_beta   90.00
_cell.angle_gamma   90.00
#
_symmetry.space_group_name_H-M   'P 1'
#
loop_
_entity.id
_entity.type
_entity.pdbx_description
1 polymer ?
#
loop_
_entity_poly.entity_id
_entity_poly.type
_entity_poly.pdbx_seq_one_letter_code
_entity_poly.pdbx_strand_id
1 'polypeptide(L)'
;MTIAPTRLQARLLQMLQNETVAATEALRTADEQYRRTGARPDQTWFDDHEQRMLLRQALESAAHAAGIPQTWLDHVRERGDRGLRWRADLSLREPEQPDWDTVLGDLVADVARLRDWSALAALHPHTPDLPETDPRTRLARNLSALFTRTAGVVNLLGVDDTIAADLWGTHADLVESGAQHLTGIDAPEVHRRLHAAANSDTGTYLLQAQVLEITRIPTNTAPGLPPPRQLGTDIITALGVDASQPAQLSTPTVTLDNAADPPELRAESPIFRAATHSVTTGAEPVSHPGPVGVPAFSDHPRADHGAAIDAAVTAAAPDADAALWFSHADGPTHLPQPHPDTGQEMTP
;
A
#
# COMPACT_ATOMS: atom_id res chain seq x y z
N MET A 1 -3.94 -34.99 -3.09
CA MET A 1 -3.62 -34.35 -1.80
C MET A 1 -4.30 -32.99 -1.84
N THR A 2 -5.33 -32.76 -1.03
CA THR A 2 -6.11 -31.50 -1.10
C THR A 2 -5.31 -30.38 -0.44
N ILE A 3 -4.80 -29.45 -1.25
CA ILE A 3 -4.15 -28.24 -0.76
C ILE A 3 -5.26 -27.31 -0.22
N ALA A 4 -5.07 -26.75 0.97
CA ALA A 4 -5.99 -25.82 1.60
C ALA A 4 -5.32 -24.44 1.72
N PRO A 5 -6.09 -23.32 1.66
CA PRO A 5 -5.52 -21.99 1.82
C PRO A 5 -4.91 -21.85 3.22
N THR A 6 -3.81 -21.10 3.31
CA THR A 6 -3.29 -20.67 4.61
C THR A 6 -4.30 -19.75 5.31
N ARG A 7 -4.11 -19.49 6.61
CA ARG A 7 -5.00 -18.59 7.36
C ARG A 7 -5.04 -17.17 6.79
N LEU A 8 -3.90 -16.68 6.27
CA LEU A 8 -3.80 -15.35 5.66
C LEU A 8 -4.49 -15.33 4.30
N GLN A 9 -4.27 -16.35 3.46
CA GLN A 9 -4.95 -16.50 2.17
C GLN A 9 -6.47 -16.60 2.35
N ALA A 10 -6.94 -17.40 3.31
CA ALA A 10 -8.36 -17.53 3.63
C ALA A 10 -8.99 -16.20 4.06
N ARG A 11 -8.24 -15.34 4.77
CA ARG A 11 -8.72 -14.01 5.16
C ARG A 11 -8.85 -13.07 3.96
N LEU A 12 -7.89 -13.09 3.05
CA LEU A 12 -7.95 -12.31 1.80
C LEU A 12 -9.15 -12.76 0.94
N LEU A 13 -9.32 -14.08 0.77
CA LEU A 13 -10.46 -14.68 0.07
C LEU A 13 -11.81 -14.35 0.72
N GLN A 14 -11.86 -14.36 2.06
CA GLN A 14 -13.04 -13.94 2.82
C GLN A 14 -13.40 -12.48 2.54
N MET A 15 -12.41 -11.58 2.57
CA MET A 15 -12.63 -10.16 2.26
C MET A 15 -13.16 -9.97 0.84
N LEU A 16 -12.52 -10.63 -0.15
CA LEU A 16 -12.95 -10.58 -1.54
C LEU A 16 -14.40 -11.05 -1.73
N GLN A 17 -14.78 -12.18 -1.11
CA GLN A 17 -16.16 -12.67 -1.19
C GLN A 17 -17.14 -11.67 -0.57
N ASN A 18 -16.83 -11.15 0.61
CA ASN A 18 -17.72 -10.24 1.33
C ASN A 18 -17.88 -8.89 0.61
N GLU A 19 -16.81 -8.34 0.03
CA GLU A 19 -16.88 -7.13 -0.79
C GLU A 19 -17.66 -7.37 -2.09
N THR A 20 -17.54 -8.56 -2.67
CA THR A 20 -18.36 -8.97 -3.82
C THR A 20 -19.85 -9.00 -3.46
N VAL A 21 -20.20 -9.56 -2.29
CA VAL A 21 -21.58 -9.53 -1.77
C VAL A 21 -22.05 -8.09 -1.58
N ALA A 22 -21.25 -7.25 -0.92
CA ALA A 22 -21.61 -5.87 -0.63
C ALA A 22 -21.85 -5.05 -1.92
N ALA A 23 -21.00 -5.21 -2.93
CA ALA A 23 -21.15 -4.53 -4.22
C ALA A 23 -22.44 -4.97 -4.94
N THR A 24 -22.75 -6.26 -4.94
CA THR A 24 -23.96 -6.81 -5.56
C THR A 24 -25.23 -6.38 -4.80
N GLU A 25 -25.18 -6.37 -3.46
CA GLU A 25 -26.28 -5.86 -2.62
C GLU A 25 -26.55 -4.37 -2.86
N ALA A 26 -25.50 -3.55 -3.02
CA ALA A 26 -25.62 -2.13 -3.32
C ALA A 26 -26.30 -1.87 -4.68
N LEU A 27 -25.90 -2.63 -5.73
CA LEU A 27 -26.53 -2.57 -7.05
C LEU A 27 -28.01 -2.98 -7.01
N ARG A 28 -28.33 -4.09 -6.33
CA ARG A 28 -29.72 -4.55 -6.19
C ARG A 28 -30.58 -3.52 -5.47
N THR A 29 -30.05 -2.91 -4.42
CA THR A 29 -30.75 -1.89 -3.64
C THR A 29 -31.04 -0.64 -4.49
N ALA A 30 -30.05 -0.18 -5.26
CA ALA A 30 -30.20 0.94 -6.18
C ALA A 30 -31.25 0.67 -7.27
N ASP A 31 -31.21 -0.52 -7.89
CA ASP A 31 -32.19 -0.91 -8.91
C ASP A 31 -33.61 -1.03 -8.34
N GLU A 32 -33.77 -1.61 -7.14
CA GLU A 32 -35.06 -1.67 -6.44
C GLU A 32 -35.61 -0.30 -6.06
N GLN A 33 -34.74 0.65 -5.69
CA GLN A 33 -35.13 2.02 -5.42
C GLN A 33 -35.57 2.73 -6.71
N TYR A 34 -34.79 2.59 -7.78
CA TYR A 34 -35.12 3.15 -9.09
C TYR A 34 -36.47 2.62 -9.60
N ARG A 35 -36.72 1.31 -9.50
CA ARG A 35 -38.02 0.72 -9.88
C ARG A 35 -39.19 1.24 -9.06
N ARG A 36 -38.98 1.61 -7.79
CA ARG A 36 -40.03 2.12 -6.89
C ARG A 36 -40.31 3.61 -7.05
N THR A 37 -39.29 4.42 -7.26
CA THR A 37 -39.40 5.89 -7.21
C THR A 37 -39.12 6.58 -8.53
N GLY A 38 -38.51 5.89 -9.50
CA GLY A 38 -37.98 6.47 -10.74
C GLY A 38 -36.74 7.35 -10.54
N ALA A 39 -36.28 7.54 -9.30
CA ALA A 39 -35.11 8.36 -9.00
C ALA A 39 -33.83 7.54 -9.16
N ARG A 40 -32.84 8.11 -9.86
CA ARG A 40 -31.50 7.53 -9.98
C ARG A 40 -30.73 7.69 -8.67
N PRO A 41 -29.73 6.82 -8.39
CA PRO A 41 -28.78 7.05 -7.31
C PRO A 41 -28.09 8.42 -7.44
N ASP A 42 -27.69 8.98 -6.30
CA ASP A 42 -26.90 10.22 -6.26
C ASP A 42 -25.41 9.95 -6.56
N GLN A 43 -24.62 11.02 -6.69
CA GLN A 43 -23.20 10.91 -7.00
C GLN A 43 -22.43 10.10 -5.94
N THR A 44 -22.78 10.29 -4.66
CA THR A 44 -22.13 9.57 -3.56
C THR A 44 -22.27 8.06 -3.67
N TRP A 45 -23.42 7.56 -4.16
CA TRP A 45 -23.58 6.13 -4.43
C TRP A 45 -22.65 5.64 -5.56
N PHE A 46 -22.46 6.43 -6.62
CA PHE A 46 -21.55 6.05 -7.72
C PHE A 46 -20.10 6.02 -7.25
N ASP A 47 -19.68 7.02 -6.49
CA ASP A 47 -18.33 7.10 -5.93
C ASP A 47 -18.05 5.90 -5.00
N ASP A 48 -19.00 5.57 -4.11
CA ASP A 48 -18.90 4.39 -3.24
C ASP A 48 -18.84 3.08 -4.03
N HIS A 49 -19.61 2.97 -5.12
CA HIS A 49 -19.63 1.78 -5.95
C HIS A 49 -18.31 1.61 -6.72
N GLU A 50 -17.78 2.69 -7.32
CA GLU A 50 -16.48 2.70 -7.97
C GLU A 50 -15.37 2.29 -7.00
N GLN A 51 -15.38 2.86 -5.78
CA GLN A 51 -14.38 2.54 -4.76
C GLN A 51 -14.43 1.07 -4.35
N ARG A 52 -15.62 0.46 -4.25
CA ARG A 52 -15.75 -1.00 -4.02
C ARG A 52 -15.19 -1.82 -5.17
N MET A 53 -15.29 -1.33 -6.40
CA MET A 53 -14.74 -2.02 -7.56
C MET A 53 -13.22 -1.97 -7.59
N LEU A 54 -12.64 -0.81 -7.30
CA LEU A 54 -11.20 -0.66 -7.11
C LEU A 54 -10.68 -1.56 -5.98
N LEU A 55 -11.39 -1.61 -4.84
CA LEU A 55 -11.04 -2.47 -3.71
C LEU A 55 -11.04 -3.96 -4.10
N ARG A 56 -12.06 -4.42 -4.82
CA ARG A 56 -12.14 -5.81 -5.31
C ARG A 56 -11.01 -6.14 -6.27
N GLN A 57 -10.74 -5.27 -7.24
CA GLN A 57 -9.64 -5.45 -8.19
C GLN A 57 -8.28 -5.51 -7.46
N ALA A 58 -8.08 -4.67 -6.45
CA ALA A 58 -6.87 -4.67 -5.64
C ALA A 58 -6.71 -5.96 -4.83
N LEU A 59 -7.80 -6.47 -4.22
CA LEU A 59 -7.82 -7.76 -3.52
C LEU A 59 -7.47 -8.93 -4.45
N GLU A 60 -8.06 -8.96 -5.65
CA GLU A 60 -7.77 -9.98 -6.66
C GLU A 60 -6.32 -9.91 -7.14
N SER A 61 -5.81 -8.70 -7.38
CA SER A 61 -4.43 -8.49 -7.82
C SER A 61 -3.41 -8.90 -6.73
N ALA A 62 -3.68 -8.55 -5.46
CA ALA A 62 -2.85 -8.98 -4.33
C ALA A 62 -2.89 -10.51 -4.14
N ALA A 63 -4.05 -11.13 -4.37
CA ALA A 63 -4.20 -12.58 -4.30
C ALA A 63 -3.40 -13.28 -5.41
N HIS A 64 -3.46 -12.75 -6.64
CA HIS A 64 -2.68 -13.25 -7.76
C HIS A 64 -1.17 -13.14 -7.51
N ALA A 65 -0.72 -11.99 -7.02
CA ALA A 65 0.68 -11.78 -6.62
C ALA A 65 1.14 -12.75 -5.52
N ALA A 66 0.23 -13.24 -4.69
CA ALA A 66 0.49 -14.23 -3.65
C ALA A 66 0.28 -15.69 -4.12
N GLY A 67 0.18 -15.94 -5.42
CA GLY A 67 0.01 -17.28 -5.98
C GLY A 67 -1.28 -17.98 -5.55
N ILE A 68 -2.33 -17.23 -5.19
CA ILE A 68 -3.63 -17.84 -4.91
C ILE A 68 -4.24 -18.34 -6.24
N PRO A 69 -4.64 -19.62 -6.33
CA PRO A 69 -5.19 -20.21 -7.56
C PRO A 69 -6.40 -19.44 -8.12
N GLN A 70 -6.49 -19.26 -9.44
CA GLN A 70 -7.62 -18.56 -10.07
C GLN A 70 -8.92 -19.31 -9.81
N THR A 71 -8.89 -20.65 -9.77
CA THR A 71 -10.08 -21.46 -9.43
C THR A 71 -10.67 -21.13 -8.06
N TRP A 72 -9.85 -20.71 -7.09
CA TRP A 72 -10.33 -20.25 -5.79
C TRP A 72 -10.91 -18.85 -5.88
N LEU A 73 -10.24 -17.92 -6.57
CA LEU A 73 -10.72 -16.55 -6.79
C LEU A 73 -12.07 -16.53 -7.52
N ASP A 74 -12.19 -17.30 -8.59
CA ASP A 74 -13.43 -17.42 -9.35
C ASP A 74 -14.54 -18.05 -8.49
N HIS A 75 -14.20 -19.05 -7.66
CA HIS A 75 -15.20 -19.67 -6.78
C HIS A 75 -15.73 -18.70 -5.73
N VAL A 76 -14.87 -17.91 -5.09
CA VAL A 76 -15.32 -16.93 -4.09
C VAL A 76 -16.09 -15.78 -4.75
N ARG A 77 -15.69 -15.36 -5.96
CA ARG A 77 -16.42 -14.35 -6.75
C ARG A 77 -17.82 -14.84 -7.11
N GLU A 78 -17.94 -16.04 -7.71
CA GLU A 78 -19.22 -16.65 -8.08
C GLU A 78 -20.17 -16.76 -6.88
N ARG A 79 -19.65 -17.13 -5.71
CA ARG A 79 -20.45 -17.20 -4.48
C ARG A 79 -20.87 -15.81 -4.00
N GLY A 80 -19.96 -14.83 -4.04
CA GLY A 80 -20.25 -13.46 -3.68
C GLY A 80 -21.31 -12.83 -4.59
N ASP A 81 -21.25 -13.08 -5.90
CA ASP A 81 -22.22 -12.60 -6.89
C ASP A 81 -23.63 -13.20 -6.64
N ARG A 82 -23.70 -14.41 -6.06
CA ARG A 82 -24.95 -15.03 -5.59
C ARG A 82 -25.42 -14.49 -4.23
N GLY A 83 -24.73 -13.51 -3.65
CA GLY A 83 -25.05 -12.95 -2.32
C GLY A 83 -24.69 -13.87 -1.15
N LEU A 84 -23.89 -14.92 -1.39
CA LEU A 84 -23.47 -15.83 -0.32
C LEU A 84 -22.27 -15.23 0.40
N ARG A 85 -22.40 -14.97 1.71
CA ARG A 85 -21.28 -14.51 2.54
C ARG A 85 -20.32 -15.64 2.87
N TRP A 86 -19.08 -15.28 3.23
CA TRP A 86 -18.05 -16.25 3.61
C TRP A 86 -18.50 -17.11 4.80
N ARG A 87 -18.13 -18.39 4.78
CA ARG A 87 -18.31 -19.30 5.92
C ARG A 87 -16.99 -20.00 6.22
N ALA A 88 -16.70 -20.22 7.49
CA ALA A 88 -15.46 -20.87 7.91
C ALA A 88 -15.35 -22.34 7.45
N ASP A 89 -16.48 -23.00 7.22
CA ASP A 89 -16.58 -24.37 6.70
C ASP A 89 -16.67 -24.43 5.17
N LEU A 90 -16.34 -23.34 4.47
CA LEU A 90 -16.36 -23.29 3.02
C LEU A 90 -15.34 -24.27 2.42
N SER A 91 -15.85 -25.27 1.71
CA SER A 91 -15.02 -26.13 0.86
C SER A 91 -14.72 -25.38 -0.44
N LEU A 92 -13.44 -25.05 -0.67
CA LEU A 92 -12.99 -24.47 -1.93
C LEU A 92 -12.90 -25.54 -3.02
N ARG A 93 -12.87 -25.11 -4.28
CA ARG A 93 -12.65 -26.00 -5.43
C ARG A 93 -11.24 -26.60 -5.36
N GLU A 94 -11.03 -27.70 -6.08
CA GLU A 94 -9.67 -28.20 -6.27
C GLU A 94 -8.80 -27.09 -6.89
N PRO A 95 -7.66 -26.74 -6.25
CA PRO A 95 -6.80 -25.69 -6.76
C PRO A 95 -6.13 -26.15 -8.04
N GLU A 96 -6.09 -25.26 -9.02
CA GLU A 96 -5.13 -25.37 -10.11
C GLU A 96 -3.72 -24.98 -9.61
N GLN A 97 -2.70 -25.39 -10.35
CA GLN A 97 -1.33 -25.02 -10.03
C GLN A 97 -1.09 -23.55 -10.40
N PRO A 98 -0.66 -22.69 -9.47
CA PRO A 98 -0.24 -21.32 -9.80
C PRO A 98 0.96 -21.32 -10.75
N ASP A 99 1.07 -20.28 -11.57
CA ASP A 99 2.27 -20.02 -12.37
C ASP A 99 3.40 -19.49 -11.46
N TRP A 100 4.08 -20.43 -10.79
CA TRP A 100 5.10 -20.11 -9.80
C TRP A 100 6.30 -19.36 -10.37
N ASP A 101 6.63 -19.58 -11.65
CA ASP A 101 7.74 -18.88 -12.30
C ASP A 101 7.43 -17.39 -12.41
N THR A 102 6.21 -17.04 -12.83
CA THR A 102 5.75 -15.65 -12.87
C THR A 102 5.64 -15.04 -11.48
N VAL A 103 4.99 -15.74 -10.53
CA VAL A 103 4.79 -15.25 -9.15
C VAL A 103 6.12 -14.96 -8.45
N LEU A 104 7.07 -15.90 -8.51
CA LEU A 104 8.37 -15.74 -7.86
C LEU A 104 9.27 -14.76 -8.63
N GLY A 105 9.19 -14.75 -9.96
CA GLY A 105 9.92 -13.80 -10.80
C GLY A 105 9.52 -12.35 -10.53
N ASP A 106 8.22 -12.07 -10.45
CA ASP A 106 7.70 -10.73 -10.12
C ASP A 106 8.11 -10.32 -8.70
N LEU A 107 8.05 -11.25 -7.74
CA LEU A 107 8.47 -10.99 -6.37
C LEU A 107 9.97 -10.63 -6.29
N VAL A 108 10.84 -11.38 -6.97
CA VAL A 108 12.28 -11.08 -7.04
C VAL A 108 12.53 -9.72 -7.70
N ALA A 109 11.77 -9.37 -8.75
CA ALA A 109 11.86 -8.06 -9.38
C ALA A 109 11.46 -6.92 -8.44
N ASP A 110 10.42 -7.11 -7.62
CA ASP A 110 10.01 -6.14 -6.60
C ASP A 110 11.08 -5.96 -5.51
N VAL A 111 11.73 -7.04 -5.06
CA VAL A 111 12.85 -6.95 -4.10
C VAL A 111 14.05 -6.21 -4.69
N ALA A 112 14.40 -6.49 -5.94
CA ALA A 112 15.46 -5.75 -6.63
C ALA A 112 15.12 -4.25 -6.76
N ARG A 113 13.86 -3.93 -7.04
CA ARG A 113 13.37 -2.54 -7.08
C ARG A 113 13.42 -1.88 -5.70
N LEU A 114 13.05 -2.59 -4.63
CA LEU A 114 13.19 -2.11 -3.25
C LEU A 114 14.63 -1.73 -2.93
N ARG A 115 15.59 -2.62 -3.23
CA ARG A 115 17.02 -2.36 -3.05
C ARG A 115 17.46 -1.08 -3.78
N ASP A 116 17.12 -0.96 -5.06
CA ASP A 116 17.55 0.17 -5.88
C ASP A 116 16.92 1.50 -5.42
N TRP A 117 15.62 1.48 -5.08
CA TRP A 117 14.91 2.67 -4.60
C TRP A 117 15.32 3.08 -3.19
N SER A 118 15.60 2.12 -2.31
CA SER A 118 16.19 2.36 -1.00
C SER A 118 17.54 3.08 -1.09
N ALA A 119 18.40 2.66 -2.02
CA ALA A 119 19.69 3.29 -2.21
C ALA A 119 19.55 4.74 -2.75
N LEU A 120 18.64 4.96 -3.71
CA LEU A 120 18.32 6.31 -4.21
C LEU A 120 17.75 7.22 -3.11
N ALA A 121 16.85 6.69 -2.27
CA ALA A 121 16.28 7.43 -1.15
C ALA A 121 17.33 7.78 -0.09
N ALA A 122 18.33 6.92 0.12
CA ALA A 122 19.44 7.20 1.04
C ALA A 122 20.42 8.25 0.49
N LEU A 123 20.67 8.30 -0.82
CA LEU A 123 21.44 9.38 -1.47
C LEU A 123 20.70 10.72 -1.45
N HIS A 124 19.37 10.69 -1.46
CA HIS A 124 18.51 11.87 -1.50
C HIS A 124 17.49 11.84 -0.37
N PRO A 125 17.93 12.00 0.89
CA PRO A 125 17.04 11.91 2.03
C PRO A 125 15.88 12.90 1.90
N HIS A 126 14.67 12.41 2.13
CA HIS A 126 13.46 13.21 2.18
C HIS A 126 13.47 14.08 3.45
N THR A 127 13.05 15.34 3.30
CA THR A 127 12.82 16.27 4.40
C THR A 127 11.30 16.48 4.51
N PRO A 128 10.69 16.39 5.72
CA PRO A 128 9.25 16.44 5.91
C PRO A 128 8.55 17.69 5.33
N ASP A 129 9.27 18.81 5.21
CA ASP A 129 8.73 20.08 4.74
C ASP A 129 8.75 20.24 3.20
N LEU A 130 9.13 19.20 2.46
CA LEU A 130 9.17 19.25 1.00
C LEU A 130 7.76 19.15 0.38
N PRO A 131 7.49 19.88 -0.71
CA PRO A 131 6.21 19.80 -1.39
C PRO A 131 5.98 18.41 -1.99
N GLU A 132 4.71 18.04 -2.17
CA GLU A 132 4.31 16.75 -2.77
C GLU A 132 4.81 16.58 -4.22
N THR A 133 5.10 17.69 -4.92
CA THR A 133 5.67 17.66 -6.27
C THR A 133 7.16 17.27 -6.28
N ASP A 134 7.84 17.33 -5.12
CA ASP A 134 9.25 16.98 -4.99
C ASP A 134 9.47 15.48 -5.29
N PRO A 135 10.47 15.13 -6.12
CA PRO A 135 10.73 13.74 -6.46
C PRO A 135 11.11 12.87 -5.24
N ARG A 136 11.68 13.43 -4.18
CA ARG A 136 12.04 12.68 -2.96
C ARG A 136 10.81 12.29 -2.16
N THR A 137 9.84 13.21 -2.04
CA THR A 137 8.54 12.94 -1.39
C THR A 137 7.80 11.83 -2.14
N ARG A 138 7.73 11.94 -3.48
CA ARG A 138 7.09 10.91 -4.31
C ARG A 138 7.83 9.57 -4.28
N LEU A 139 9.17 9.57 -4.32
CA LEU A 139 9.96 8.36 -4.15
C LEU A 139 9.69 7.71 -2.79
N ALA A 140 9.67 8.47 -1.69
CA ALA A 140 9.41 7.94 -0.36
C ALA A 140 8.02 7.27 -0.27
N ARG A 141 6.99 7.89 -0.85
CA ARG A 141 5.64 7.29 -0.97
C ARG A 141 5.66 6.01 -1.80
N ASN A 142 6.27 6.04 -2.97
CA ASN A 142 6.35 4.89 -3.88
C ASN A 142 7.11 3.73 -3.24
N LEU A 143 8.20 4.01 -2.53
CA LEU A 143 9.01 3.03 -1.80
C LEU A 143 8.22 2.42 -0.63
N SER A 144 7.46 3.23 0.12
CA SER A 144 6.58 2.75 1.18
C SER A 144 5.52 1.79 0.61
N ALA A 145 4.82 2.18 -0.45
CA ALA A 145 3.82 1.35 -1.10
C ALA A 145 4.40 0.02 -1.62
N LEU A 146 5.55 0.08 -2.29
CA LEU A 146 6.26 -1.10 -2.77
C LEU A 146 6.66 -2.02 -1.62
N PHE A 147 7.18 -1.48 -0.51
CA PHE A 147 7.58 -2.28 0.64
C PHE A 147 6.39 -2.95 1.31
N THR A 148 5.34 -2.17 1.65
CA THR A 148 4.11 -2.68 2.27
C THR A 148 3.49 -3.79 1.43
N ARG A 149 3.39 -3.58 0.10
CA ARG A 149 2.88 -4.60 -0.82
C ARG A 149 3.77 -5.84 -0.82
N THR A 150 5.08 -5.67 -0.99
CA THR A 150 6.02 -6.80 -1.12
C THR A 150 6.07 -7.63 0.16
N ALA A 151 6.19 -6.99 1.32
CA ALA A 151 6.16 -7.66 2.61
C ALA A 151 4.86 -8.44 2.84
N GLY A 152 3.71 -7.85 2.49
CA GLY A 152 2.42 -8.54 2.59
C GLY A 152 2.32 -9.76 1.67
N VAL A 153 2.86 -9.68 0.45
CA VAL A 153 2.90 -10.81 -0.50
C VAL A 153 3.84 -11.92 0.00
N VAL A 154 5.03 -11.59 0.49
CA VAL A 154 5.97 -12.55 1.11
C VAL A 154 5.28 -13.30 2.26
N ASN A 155 4.59 -12.57 3.13
CA ASN A 155 3.86 -13.16 4.27
C ASN A 155 2.65 -14.00 3.83
N LEU A 156 1.95 -13.61 2.76
CA LEU A 156 0.84 -14.41 2.21
C LEU A 156 1.30 -15.73 1.59
N LEU A 157 2.45 -15.70 0.91
CA LEU A 157 3.10 -16.88 0.34
C LEU A 157 3.65 -17.81 1.42
N GLY A 158 3.91 -17.28 2.62
CA GLY A 158 4.54 -18.03 3.70
C GLY A 158 6.03 -18.30 3.43
N VAL A 159 6.68 -17.38 2.71
CA VAL A 159 8.14 -17.40 2.51
C VAL A 159 8.82 -17.21 3.87
N ASP A 160 9.77 -18.08 4.18
CA ASP A 160 10.64 -17.98 5.35
C ASP A 160 12.02 -17.43 4.95
N ASP A 161 12.91 -17.22 5.93
CA ASP A 161 14.26 -16.68 5.69
C ASP A 161 15.11 -17.58 4.78
N THR A 162 14.85 -18.90 4.74
CA THR A 162 15.60 -19.83 3.87
C THR A 162 15.18 -19.63 2.42
N ILE A 163 13.87 -19.63 2.17
CA ILE A 163 13.31 -19.40 0.83
C ILE A 163 13.68 -17.99 0.36
N ALA A 164 13.61 -16.98 1.22
CA ALA A 164 14.02 -15.62 0.90
C ALA A 164 15.49 -15.56 0.46
N ALA A 165 16.39 -16.20 1.22
CA ALA A 165 17.81 -16.27 0.89
C ALA A 165 18.06 -16.99 -0.44
N ASP A 166 17.31 -18.05 -0.75
CA ASP A 166 17.41 -18.76 -2.03
C ASP A 166 16.92 -17.91 -3.22
N LEU A 167 15.91 -17.06 -3.01
CA LEU A 167 15.29 -16.26 -4.07
C LEU A 167 16.04 -14.97 -4.38
N TRP A 168 16.46 -14.20 -3.37
CA TRP A 168 17.07 -12.89 -3.56
C TRP A 168 18.31 -12.65 -2.70
N GLY A 169 18.83 -13.68 -2.04
CA GLY A 169 20.02 -13.61 -1.21
C GLY A 169 19.75 -13.10 0.21
N THR A 170 20.83 -13.06 0.98
CA THR A 170 20.83 -12.51 2.34
C THR A 170 20.81 -10.98 2.32
N HIS A 171 20.62 -10.36 3.49
CA HIS A 171 20.80 -8.92 3.64
C HIS A 171 22.14 -8.44 3.07
N ALA A 172 23.23 -9.16 3.36
CA ALA A 172 24.57 -8.78 2.88
C ALA A 172 24.65 -8.79 1.36
N ASP A 173 24.03 -9.77 0.71
CA ASP A 173 23.99 -9.87 -0.76
C ASP A 173 23.20 -8.70 -1.37
N LEU A 174 22.07 -8.31 -0.76
CA LEU A 174 21.28 -7.15 -1.18
C LEU A 174 22.08 -5.85 -1.05
N VAL A 175 22.81 -5.67 0.06
CA VAL A 175 23.67 -4.49 0.29
C VAL A 175 24.81 -4.44 -0.72
N GLU A 176 25.53 -5.54 -0.91
CA GLU A 176 26.63 -5.63 -1.86
C GLU A 176 26.15 -5.35 -3.29
N SER A 177 25.07 -6.01 -3.71
CA SER A 177 24.50 -5.82 -5.04
C SER A 177 24.01 -4.37 -5.26
N GLY A 178 23.42 -3.75 -4.23
CA GLY A 178 22.98 -2.36 -4.28
C GLY A 178 24.14 -1.38 -4.43
N ALA A 179 25.23 -1.61 -3.69
CA ALA A 179 26.45 -0.82 -3.79
C ALA A 179 27.12 -1.00 -5.18
N GLN A 180 27.20 -2.23 -5.69
CA GLN A 180 27.71 -2.50 -7.03
C GLN A 180 26.91 -1.76 -8.12
N HIS A 181 25.59 -1.69 -7.99
CA HIS A 181 24.70 -0.98 -8.93
C HIS A 181 24.88 0.54 -8.95
N LEU A 182 25.45 1.13 -7.91
CA LEU A 182 25.72 2.57 -7.81
C LEU A 182 27.19 2.94 -8.06
N THR A 183 28.08 1.95 -8.10
CA THR A 183 29.51 2.17 -8.32
C THR A 183 29.75 2.75 -9.72
N GLY A 184 30.47 3.88 -9.79
CA GLY A 184 30.84 4.52 -11.05
C GLY A 184 29.70 5.29 -11.75
N ILE A 185 28.55 5.45 -11.08
CA ILE A 185 27.46 6.28 -11.58
C ILE A 185 27.74 7.76 -11.25
N ASP A 186 27.57 8.64 -12.24
CA ASP A 186 27.72 10.08 -12.05
C ASP A 186 26.44 10.74 -11.47
N ALA A 187 26.60 11.95 -10.91
CA ALA A 187 25.49 12.66 -10.26
C ALA A 187 24.29 12.93 -11.20
N PRO A 188 24.48 13.32 -12.48
CA PRO A 188 23.36 13.46 -13.42
C PRO A 188 22.56 12.16 -13.61
N GLU A 189 23.22 11.01 -13.71
CA GLU A 189 22.56 9.72 -13.85
C GLU A 189 21.80 9.33 -12.57
N VAL A 190 22.37 9.54 -11.38
CA VAL A 190 21.65 9.35 -10.11
C VAL A 190 20.38 10.20 -10.08
N HIS A 191 20.48 11.47 -10.45
CA HIS A 191 19.34 12.38 -10.49
C HIS A 191 18.26 11.93 -11.48
N ARG A 192 18.66 11.45 -12.67
CA ARG A 192 17.74 10.87 -13.66
C ARG A 192 17.01 9.65 -13.10
N ARG A 193 17.72 8.76 -12.41
CA ARG A 193 17.14 7.56 -11.78
C ARG A 193 16.17 7.90 -10.65
N LEU A 194 16.50 8.89 -9.82
CA LEU A 194 15.59 9.43 -8.81
C LEU A 194 14.26 9.88 -9.45
N HIS A 195 14.33 10.70 -10.50
CA HIS A 195 13.12 11.17 -11.20
C HIS A 195 12.34 10.03 -11.85
N ALA A 196 13.01 9.05 -12.46
CA ALA A 196 12.35 7.89 -13.03
C ALA A 196 11.62 7.05 -11.96
N ALA A 197 12.23 6.84 -10.80
CA ALA A 197 11.62 6.12 -9.68
C ALA A 197 10.44 6.91 -9.07
N ALA A 198 10.60 8.22 -8.89
CA ALA A 198 9.56 9.12 -8.37
C ALA A 198 8.34 9.25 -9.30
N ASN A 199 8.55 9.13 -10.62
CA ASN A 199 7.50 9.19 -11.64
C ASN A 199 7.00 7.80 -12.06
N SER A 200 7.48 6.71 -11.43
CA SER A 200 6.98 5.37 -11.72
C SER A 200 5.52 5.27 -11.28
N ASP A 201 4.67 4.70 -12.14
CA ASP A 201 3.29 4.40 -11.78
C ASP A 201 3.26 3.28 -10.74
N THR A 202 2.94 3.65 -9.50
CA THR A 202 2.77 2.72 -8.38
C THR A 202 1.32 2.67 -7.90
N GLY A 203 0.35 3.12 -8.71
CA GLY A 203 -1.07 3.15 -8.33
C GLY A 203 -1.57 1.76 -7.91
N THR A 204 -1.18 0.73 -8.66
CA THR A 204 -1.52 -0.66 -8.31
C THR A 204 -0.86 -1.12 -7.00
N TYR A 205 0.41 -0.76 -6.73
CA TYR A 205 1.07 -1.11 -5.47
C TYR A 205 0.42 -0.42 -4.28
N LEU A 206 0.01 0.85 -4.42
CA LEU A 206 -0.69 1.60 -3.38
C LEU A 206 -2.03 0.92 -3.03
N LEU A 207 -2.83 0.58 -4.03
CA LEU A 207 -4.10 -0.12 -3.82
C LEU A 207 -3.88 -1.49 -3.18
N GLN A 208 -2.88 -2.26 -3.63
CA GLN A 208 -2.55 -3.56 -3.03
C GLN A 208 -2.08 -3.41 -1.58
N ALA A 209 -1.19 -2.46 -1.29
CA ALA A 209 -0.72 -2.16 0.06
C ALA A 209 -1.90 -1.84 1.00
N GLN A 210 -2.82 -0.99 0.55
CA GLN A 210 -4.02 -0.63 1.31
C GLN A 210 -4.90 -1.85 1.63
N VAL A 211 -5.15 -2.74 0.66
CA VAL A 211 -6.00 -3.92 0.93
C VAL A 211 -5.33 -4.93 1.85
N LEU A 212 -4.00 -5.07 1.77
CA LEU A 212 -3.24 -5.93 2.68
C LEU A 212 -3.33 -5.42 4.13
N GLU A 213 -3.26 -4.09 4.32
CA GLU A 213 -3.46 -3.46 5.63
C GLU A 213 -4.89 -3.61 6.16
N ILE A 214 -5.91 -3.35 5.32
CA ILE A 214 -7.33 -3.51 5.69
C ILE A 214 -7.63 -4.97 6.08
N THR A 215 -7.03 -5.94 5.38
CA THR A 215 -7.14 -7.36 5.70
C THR A 215 -6.24 -7.80 6.86
N ARG A 216 -5.50 -6.87 7.48
CA ARG A 216 -4.62 -7.13 8.63
C ARG A 216 -3.61 -8.24 8.33
N ILE A 217 -3.14 -8.30 7.10
CA ILE A 217 -1.98 -9.11 6.73
C ILE A 217 -0.76 -8.31 7.22
N PRO A 218 0.23 -8.94 7.88
CA PRO A 218 1.44 -8.24 8.28
C PRO A 218 2.17 -7.67 7.06
N THR A 219 2.45 -6.37 7.06
CA THR A 219 3.09 -5.64 5.95
C THR A 219 4.29 -4.79 6.40
N ASN A 220 4.49 -4.65 7.71
CA ASN A 220 5.58 -3.85 8.28
C ASN A 220 6.90 -4.62 8.37
N THR A 221 6.86 -5.95 8.31
CA THR A 221 8.03 -6.82 8.32
C THR A 221 7.77 -8.05 7.45
N ALA A 222 8.83 -8.62 6.89
CA ALA A 222 8.78 -9.90 6.18
C ALA A 222 10.15 -10.59 6.24
N PRO A 223 10.19 -11.94 6.22
CA PRO A 223 11.44 -12.70 6.18
C PRO A 223 12.35 -12.29 5.02
N GLY A 224 13.65 -12.19 5.30
CA GLY A 224 14.66 -11.76 4.32
C GLY A 224 14.49 -10.36 3.71
N LEU A 225 13.55 -9.53 4.18
CA LEU A 225 13.34 -8.16 3.70
C LEU A 225 13.65 -7.11 4.78
N PRO A 226 14.82 -6.45 4.71
CA PRO A 226 15.13 -5.37 5.64
C PRO A 226 14.26 -4.12 5.39
N PRO A 227 13.98 -3.31 6.43
CA PRO A 227 13.30 -2.03 6.28
C PRO A 227 13.99 -1.13 5.23
N PRO A 228 13.26 -0.44 4.35
CA PRO A 228 13.86 0.28 3.22
C PRO A 228 14.89 1.34 3.62
N ARG A 229 14.65 2.04 4.74
CA ARG A 229 15.60 3.02 5.28
C ARG A 229 16.90 2.37 5.75
N GLN A 230 16.80 1.23 6.45
CA GLN A 230 17.97 0.50 6.91
C GLN A 230 18.79 0.01 5.71
N LEU A 231 18.13 -0.67 4.75
CA LEU A 231 18.77 -1.17 3.54
C LEU A 231 19.49 -0.06 2.77
N GLY A 232 18.84 1.10 2.61
CA GLY A 232 19.45 2.26 1.95
C GLY A 232 20.71 2.74 2.65
N THR A 233 20.65 2.95 3.97
CA THR A 233 21.81 3.37 4.77
C THR A 233 22.98 2.38 4.67
N ASP A 234 22.68 1.08 4.74
CA ASP A 234 23.70 0.04 4.68
C ASP A 234 24.36 -0.02 3.29
N ILE A 235 23.60 0.19 2.21
CA ILE A 235 24.13 0.33 0.84
C ILE A 235 25.06 1.54 0.70
N ILE A 236 24.68 2.71 1.21
CA ILE A 236 25.52 3.92 1.13
C ILE A 236 26.79 3.78 1.97
N THR A 237 26.68 3.11 3.11
CA THR A 237 27.83 2.76 3.96
C THR A 237 28.79 1.83 3.21
N ALA A 238 28.28 0.78 2.55
CA ALA A 238 29.08 -0.15 1.76
C ALA A 238 29.76 0.51 0.54
N LEU A 239 29.16 1.55 -0.04
CA LEU A 239 29.76 2.36 -1.10
C LEU A 239 30.96 3.21 -0.64
N GLY A 240 31.18 3.35 0.68
CA GLY A 240 32.18 4.25 1.23
C GLY A 240 31.87 5.72 0.97
N VAL A 241 30.62 6.04 0.62
CA VAL A 241 30.13 7.42 0.58
C VAL A 241 29.85 7.77 2.03
N ASP A 242 30.64 8.67 2.62
CA ASP A 242 30.30 9.29 3.89
C ASP A 242 28.92 9.92 3.72
N ALA A 243 27.88 9.26 4.25
CA ALA A 243 26.55 9.82 4.30
C ALA A 243 26.68 11.14 5.04
N SER A 244 26.50 12.25 4.33
CA SER A 244 26.61 13.58 4.93
C SER A 244 25.60 13.66 6.06
N GLN A 245 26.11 13.45 7.28
CA GLN A 245 25.34 13.42 8.50
C GLN A 245 24.66 14.79 8.62
N PRO A 246 23.32 14.87 8.71
CA PRO A 246 22.65 16.14 8.85
C PRO A 246 23.22 16.81 10.10
N ALA A 247 23.80 18.00 9.92
CA ALA A 247 24.38 18.78 11.00
C ALA A 247 23.33 18.87 12.12
N GLN A 248 23.66 18.30 13.29
CA GLN A 248 22.82 18.42 14.47
C GLN A 248 22.66 19.90 14.78
N LEU A 249 21.45 20.43 14.55
CA LEU A 249 21.02 21.71 15.07
C LEU A 249 21.05 21.60 16.59
N SER A 250 22.07 22.19 17.22
CA SER A 250 22.11 22.40 18.66
C SER A 250 20.91 23.26 19.05
N THR A 251 19.85 22.65 19.56
CA THR A 251 18.74 23.36 20.17
C THR A 251 19.18 23.90 21.53
N PRO A 252 19.13 25.22 21.76
CA PRO A 252 19.26 25.74 23.12
C PRO A 252 18.03 25.33 23.94
N THR A 253 18.29 24.77 25.13
CA THR A 253 17.28 24.43 26.13
C THR A 253 16.47 25.66 26.51
N VAL A 254 15.21 25.72 26.10
CA VAL A 254 14.20 26.65 26.64
C VAL A 254 13.27 25.84 27.51
N THR A 255 13.37 26.04 28.82
CA THR A 255 12.46 25.51 29.82
C THR A 255 11.16 26.31 29.76
N LEU A 256 10.02 25.65 29.51
CA LEU A 256 8.69 26.25 29.63
C LEU A 256 7.81 25.35 30.50
N ASP A 257 7.37 25.93 31.61
CA ASP A 257 6.45 25.37 32.60
C ASP A 257 5.08 25.06 31.98
N ASN A 258 4.56 23.87 32.31
CA ASN A 258 3.22 23.42 31.96
C ASN A 258 2.20 23.87 33.01
N ALA A 259 1.12 24.52 32.57
CA ALA A 259 -0.14 24.59 33.30
C ALA A 259 -1.32 24.73 32.33
N ALA A 260 -2.06 23.64 32.09
CA ALA A 260 -3.50 23.64 31.79
C ALA A 260 -4.05 22.21 31.71
N ASP A 261 -5.16 21.98 32.41
CA ASP A 261 -5.97 20.75 32.47
C ASP A 261 -6.62 20.34 31.12
N PRO A 262 -7.06 19.07 30.98
CA PRO A 262 -7.46 18.49 29.70
C PRO A 262 -8.94 18.72 29.34
N PRO A 263 -9.30 18.88 28.05
CA PRO A 263 -10.67 18.68 27.59
C PRO A 263 -10.94 17.24 27.13
N GLU A 264 -12.15 16.78 27.45
CA GLU A 264 -12.75 15.48 27.14
C GLU A 264 -12.76 15.16 25.62
N LEU A 265 -12.38 13.91 25.28
CA LEU A 265 -12.49 13.35 23.93
C LEU A 265 -13.89 12.74 23.73
N ARG A 266 -14.70 13.35 22.85
CA ARG A 266 -15.83 12.67 22.18
C ARG A 266 -15.31 11.99 20.92
N ALA A 267 -15.54 10.69 20.80
CA ALA A 267 -15.21 9.92 19.60
C ALA A 267 -16.34 10.05 18.56
N GLU A 268 -16.18 10.99 17.63
CA GLU A 268 -16.82 10.95 16.33
C GLU A 268 -15.71 10.87 15.28
N SER A 269 -15.58 9.72 14.60
CA SER A 269 -14.60 9.51 13.55
C SER A 269 -15.04 10.19 12.24
N PRO A 270 -14.25 11.11 11.67
CA PRO A 270 -14.46 11.62 10.32
C PRO A 270 -13.33 11.12 9.42
N ILE A 271 -13.51 10.01 8.72
CA ILE A 271 -12.58 9.63 7.66
C ILE A 271 -13.29 9.88 6.32
N PHE A 272 -12.70 10.80 5.55
CA PHE A 272 -13.01 11.23 4.18
C PHE A 272 -14.10 12.29 4.00
N ARG A 273 -13.73 13.56 4.28
CA ARG A 273 -14.36 14.75 3.69
C ARG A 273 -13.28 15.65 3.09
N ALA A 274 -12.94 15.43 1.83
CA ALA A 274 -12.40 16.47 0.95
C ALA A 274 -12.44 15.97 -0.50
N ALA A 275 -13.34 16.52 -1.31
CA ALA A 275 -13.18 16.84 -2.73
C ALA A 275 -14.57 16.97 -3.36
N THR A 276 -15.05 18.21 -3.52
CA THR A 276 -15.87 18.68 -4.67
C THR A 276 -16.24 20.15 -4.45
N HIS A 277 -15.26 21.04 -4.48
CA HIS A 277 -15.53 22.46 -4.75
C HIS A 277 -14.55 22.98 -5.80
N SER A 278 -14.80 22.67 -7.07
CA SER A 278 -14.39 23.54 -8.16
C SER A 278 -15.59 24.38 -8.56
N VAL A 279 -15.65 25.58 -7.97
CA VAL A 279 -16.49 26.67 -8.48
C VAL A 279 -15.88 27.10 -9.82
N THR A 280 -16.51 26.67 -10.91
CA THR A 280 -16.26 27.26 -12.24
C THR A 280 -17.08 28.55 -12.30
N THR A 281 -16.42 29.68 -12.10
CA THR A 281 -17.02 31.00 -12.31
C THR A 281 -17.26 31.20 -13.81
N GLY A 282 -18.52 31.46 -14.17
CA GLY A 282 -19.00 31.52 -15.54
C GLY A 282 -18.45 32.69 -16.37
N ALA A 283 -18.36 32.43 -17.67
CA ALA A 283 -18.38 33.46 -18.71
C ALA A 283 -19.75 33.42 -19.40
N GLU A 284 -20.38 34.59 -19.52
CA GLU A 284 -21.70 34.80 -20.11
C GLU A 284 -21.79 34.47 -21.61
N PRO A 285 -23.00 34.21 -22.13
CA PRO A 285 -23.23 33.78 -23.51
C PRO A 285 -23.45 34.96 -24.48
N VAL A 286 -22.99 34.80 -25.71
CA VAL A 286 -23.47 35.59 -26.86
C VAL A 286 -24.32 34.69 -27.76
N SER A 287 -25.62 34.96 -27.76
CA SER A 287 -26.64 34.32 -28.60
C SER A 287 -26.53 34.74 -30.05
N HIS A 288 -26.54 33.81 -31.01
CA HIS A 288 -27.00 34.02 -32.41
C HIS A 288 -27.81 32.79 -32.88
N PRO A 289 -28.94 32.95 -33.61
CA PRO A 289 -29.83 31.84 -33.98
C PRO A 289 -29.73 31.40 -35.45
N GLY A 290 -29.94 30.09 -35.70
CA GLY A 290 -30.37 29.52 -37.00
C GLY A 290 -29.57 28.28 -37.48
N PRO A 291 -30.12 27.46 -38.40
CA PRO A 291 -31.20 26.51 -38.11
C PRO A 291 -30.83 25.03 -38.34
N VAL A 292 -31.58 24.17 -37.65
CA VAL A 292 -31.82 22.72 -37.73
C VAL A 292 -31.14 21.90 -38.85
N GLY A 293 -30.37 20.88 -38.43
CA GLY A 293 -30.04 19.66 -39.19
C GLY A 293 -29.79 18.48 -38.24
N VAL A 294 -30.50 17.37 -38.44
CA VAL A 294 -30.47 16.09 -37.68
C VAL A 294 -29.25 15.25 -38.14
N PRO A 295 -28.66 14.35 -37.32
CA PRO A 295 -27.20 14.19 -37.23
C PRO A 295 -26.62 13.14 -38.18
N ALA A 296 -25.35 13.34 -38.55
CA ALA A 296 -24.48 12.30 -39.07
C ALA A 296 -23.72 11.64 -37.92
N PHE A 297 -23.82 10.31 -37.84
CA PHE A 297 -22.86 9.47 -37.13
C PHE A 297 -21.51 9.58 -37.83
N SER A 298 -20.46 9.99 -37.10
CA SER A 298 -19.15 9.32 -37.05
C SER A 298 -18.10 10.16 -36.34
N ASP A 299 -17.21 9.43 -35.66
CA ASP A 299 -15.85 9.78 -35.24
C ASP A 299 -15.68 10.73 -34.05
N HIS A 300 -15.66 10.13 -32.85
CA HIS A 300 -14.92 10.72 -31.72
C HIS A 300 -13.43 10.36 -31.83
N PRO A 301 -12.51 11.34 -31.75
CA PRO A 301 -11.12 11.07 -31.46
C PRO A 301 -10.98 10.53 -30.03
N ARG A 302 -10.13 9.52 -29.89
CA ARG A 302 -9.67 8.90 -28.65
C ARG A 302 -9.20 9.98 -27.67
N ALA A 303 -9.98 10.24 -26.63
CA ALA A 303 -9.60 11.12 -25.54
C ALA A 303 -8.65 10.38 -24.59
N ASP A 304 -7.53 11.03 -24.29
CA ASP A 304 -6.55 10.69 -23.27
C ASP A 304 -7.21 10.30 -21.94
N HIS A 305 -6.92 9.09 -21.45
CA HIS A 305 -7.36 8.58 -20.13
C HIS A 305 -6.37 8.92 -19.01
N GLY A 306 -5.43 9.86 -19.22
CA GLY A 306 -4.34 10.15 -18.29
C GLY A 306 -4.63 11.13 -17.15
N ALA A 307 -5.71 11.93 -17.21
CA ALA A 307 -5.88 13.08 -16.30
C ALA A 307 -6.88 12.87 -15.15
N ALA A 308 -7.72 11.84 -15.19
CA ALA A 308 -8.78 11.63 -14.19
C ALA A 308 -8.30 10.91 -12.91
N ILE A 309 -7.20 10.16 -12.99
CA ILE A 309 -6.66 9.40 -11.85
C ILE A 309 -5.80 10.29 -10.93
N ASP A 310 -5.16 11.34 -11.46
CA ASP A 310 -4.33 12.26 -10.66
C ASP A 310 -5.15 13.10 -9.66
N ALA A 311 -6.42 13.38 -9.96
CA ALA A 311 -7.27 14.18 -9.07
C ALA A 311 -7.86 13.38 -7.90
N ALA A 312 -7.96 12.05 -8.00
CA ALA A 312 -8.54 11.18 -6.97
C ALA A 312 -7.57 10.88 -5.81
N VAL A 313 -6.26 11.12 -5.99
CA VAL A 313 -5.21 10.78 -5.00
C VAL A 313 -4.82 11.98 -4.11
N THR A 314 -5.40 13.17 -4.33
CA THR A 314 -4.98 14.41 -3.64
C THR A 314 -5.77 14.73 -2.35
N ALA A 315 -6.60 13.81 -1.84
CA ALA A 315 -7.40 14.07 -0.63
C ALA A 315 -7.45 12.91 0.36
N ALA A 316 -6.27 12.49 0.81
CA ALA A 316 -6.12 11.77 2.07
C ALA A 316 -4.94 12.40 2.81
N ALA A 317 -5.22 13.39 3.66
CA ALA A 317 -4.31 13.69 4.75
C ALA A 317 -4.51 12.57 5.79
N PRO A 318 -3.52 11.70 6.03
CA PRO A 318 -3.57 10.86 7.22
C PRO A 318 -3.40 11.77 8.44
N ASP A 319 -4.15 11.46 9.50
CA ASP A 319 -3.90 11.99 10.84
C ASP A 319 -2.39 11.96 11.14
N ALA A 320 -1.89 13.09 11.63
CA ALA A 320 -0.49 13.44 11.76
C ALA A 320 0.32 12.63 12.80
N ASP A 321 -0.16 11.45 13.23
CA ASP A 321 0.49 10.66 14.30
C ASP A 321 1.18 9.38 13.82
N ALA A 322 1.15 9.04 12.53
CA ALA A 322 1.89 7.89 12.00
C ALA A 322 3.32 8.21 11.50
N ALA A 323 3.77 9.47 11.58
CA ALA A 323 5.07 9.91 11.05
C ALA A 323 6.17 10.16 12.11
N LEU A 324 5.91 9.86 13.39
CA LEU A 324 6.81 10.18 14.50
C LEU A 324 7.41 8.97 15.23
N TRP A 325 7.77 7.88 14.55
CA TRP A 325 8.45 6.76 15.23
C TRP A 325 9.56 6.19 14.37
N PHE A 326 10.76 6.74 14.49
CA PHE A 326 12.06 6.01 14.52
C PHE A 326 13.15 7.01 14.97
N SER A 327 13.11 7.38 16.25
CA SER A 327 14.26 7.97 16.93
C SER A 327 14.40 7.30 18.28
N HIS A 328 15.63 6.89 18.59
CA HIS A 328 16.12 6.16 19.77
C HIS A 328 16.06 4.62 19.72
N ALA A 329 17.12 4.05 19.17
CA ALA A 329 17.68 2.80 19.67
C ALA A 329 19.21 2.89 19.65
N ASP A 330 19.78 3.33 20.77
CA ASP A 330 21.13 2.96 21.24
C ASP A 330 20.97 2.57 22.71
N GLY A 331 21.43 1.36 23.06
CA GLY A 331 21.48 0.83 24.43
C GLY A 331 22.63 1.43 25.28
N PRO A 332 23.08 0.82 26.40
CA PRO A 332 22.82 -0.54 26.90
C PRO A 332 22.60 -0.67 28.43
N THR A 333 22.55 -1.93 28.90
CA THR A 333 22.77 -2.46 30.28
C THR A 333 21.69 -2.26 31.36
N HIS A 334 21.03 -3.37 31.76
CA HIS A 334 21.27 -4.04 33.05
C HIS A 334 20.57 -5.41 33.10
N LEU A 335 21.38 -6.47 33.25
CA LEU A 335 20.94 -7.80 33.67
C LEU A 335 20.49 -7.77 35.14
N PRO A 336 19.45 -8.53 35.52
CA PRO A 336 19.33 -9.05 36.88
C PRO A 336 19.83 -10.51 36.94
N GLN A 337 20.68 -10.78 37.93
CA GLN A 337 21.08 -12.13 38.34
C GLN A 337 19.90 -12.92 38.94
N PRO A 338 19.95 -14.26 38.93
CA PRO A 338 18.97 -15.11 39.59
C PRO A 338 19.25 -15.20 41.09
N HIS A 339 18.20 -15.20 41.90
CA HIS A 339 18.26 -15.56 43.33
C HIS A 339 17.35 -16.76 43.62
N PRO A 340 17.61 -17.50 44.71
CA PRO A 340 17.63 -18.95 44.71
C PRO A 340 16.37 -19.56 45.31
N ASP A 341 16.23 -20.86 45.07
CA ASP A 341 15.33 -21.78 45.77
C ASP A 341 15.26 -21.52 47.29
N THR A 342 14.04 -21.37 47.78
CA THR A 342 13.67 -21.88 49.11
C THR A 342 12.40 -22.70 48.95
N GLY A 343 12.56 -24.01 49.17
CA GLY A 343 11.49 -24.98 49.04
C GLY A 343 10.41 -24.83 50.11
N GLN A 344 9.24 -25.40 49.77
CA GLN A 344 8.31 -25.89 50.76
C GLN A 344 7.86 -27.29 50.35
N GLU A 345 8.33 -28.26 51.14
CA GLU A 345 7.63 -29.51 51.38
C GLU A 345 6.22 -29.23 51.88
N MET A 346 5.23 -29.93 51.34
CA MET A 346 4.13 -30.48 52.14
C MET A 346 3.41 -31.57 51.34
N THR A 347 3.57 -32.79 51.84
CA THR A 347 2.65 -33.93 51.70
C THR A 347 2.32 -34.38 53.12
N PRO A 348 1.23 -35.14 53.37
CA PRO A 348 0.42 -35.92 52.43
C PRO A 348 -0.98 -35.37 52.12
#